data_AF-A0A7S0H749-F1
#
_entry.id   AF-A0A7S0H749-F1
#
_cell.length_a   1.000
_cell.length_b   1.000
_cell.length_c   1.000
_cell.angle_alpha   90.00
_cell.angle_beta   90.00
_cell.angle_gamma   90.00
#
_symmetry.space_group_name_H-M   'P 1'
#
loop_
_entity.id
_entity.type
_entity.pdbx_description
1 polymer ?
#
loop_
_entity_poly.entity_id
_entity_poly.type
_entity_poly.pdbx_seq_one_letter_code
_entity_poly.pdbx_strand_id
1 'polypeptide(L)'
;IPPRFYRKGDCRPGKEFERKRGASMMESVVEREAPENSTGLGAIVMLETRPLCPNQYWTQSIISNWEYSQSHKYAFSLHNLTHFQALASTLIQSYGYRIPSEYPVAWYRIAALRHSLAANPNAKWVFYLDSDTYIRLRNKPLVEYIESLSL
;
A
#
# COMPACT_ATOMS: atom_id res chain seq x y z
N ILE A 1 20.49 5.95 20.13
CA ILE A 1 19.72 7.16 19.72
C ILE A 1 18.30 6.68 19.45
N PRO A 2 17.29 7.07 20.25
CA PRO A 2 15.91 6.63 19.98
C PRO A 2 15.41 7.28 18.67
N PRO A 3 14.58 6.58 17.87
CA PRO A 3 14.09 7.12 16.61
C PRO A 3 13.22 8.36 16.89
N ARG A 4 13.60 9.49 16.27
CA ARG A 4 12.80 10.70 16.30
C ARG A 4 11.54 10.46 15.47
N PHE A 5 10.40 10.33 16.13
CA PHE A 5 9.10 10.42 15.49
C PHE A 5 8.97 11.82 14.86
N TYR A 6 8.94 11.90 13.53
CA TYR A 6 8.72 13.15 12.80
C TYR A 6 7.38 13.75 13.21
N ARG A 7 7.38 15.04 13.58
CA ARG A 7 6.16 15.73 14.04
C ARG A 7 5.27 16.05 12.84
N LYS A 8 3.97 16.18 13.13
CA LYS A 8 2.84 16.53 12.24
C LYS A 8 3.00 17.85 11.42
N GLY A 9 4.19 18.44 11.36
CA GLY A 9 4.48 19.72 10.69
C GLY A 9 5.62 19.70 9.65
N ASP A 10 6.28 18.54 9.44
CA ASP A 10 7.41 18.44 8.49
C ASP A 10 6.96 18.19 7.04
N CYS A 11 5.66 17.97 6.81
CA CYS A 11 5.06 17.91 5.49
C CYS A 11 4.38 19.23 5.20
N ARG A 12 5.18 20.23 4.82
CA ARG A 12 4.64 21.40 4.14
C ARG A 12 4.52 21.03 2.65
N PRO A 13 3.32 20.93 2.07
CA PRO A 13 3.21 20.81 0.63
C PRO A 13 3.96 21.99 0.02
N GLY A 14 4.96 21.71 -0.81
CA GLY A 14 5.53 22.75 -1.66
C GLY A 14 4.39 23.33 -2.49
N LYS A 15 4.25 24.66 -2.52
CA LYS A 15 3.18 25.41 -3.23
C LYS A 15 3.03 25.02 -4.71
N GLU A 16 3.98 24.30 -5.28
CA GLU A 16 3.98 23.79 -6.66
C GLU A 16 3.16 22.51 -6.85
N PHE A 17 3.00 21.67 -5.84
CA PHE A 17 2.37 20.35 -6.01
C PHE A 17 0.85 20.36 -5.79
N GLU A 18 0.36 21.32 -5.00
CA GLU A 18 -1.08 21.64 -4.88
C GLU A 18 -1.69 22.03 -6.22
N ARG A 19 -0.88 22.42 -7.21
CA ARG A 19 -1.43 22.96 -8.45
C ARG A 19 -1.97 21.92 -9.43
N LYS A 20 -1.43 20.70 -9.60
CA LYS A 20 -1.92 19.84 -10.73
C LYS A 20 -1.96 18.32 -10.63
N ARG A 21 -1.33 17.58 -9.70
CA ARG A 21 -1.39 16.09 -9.77
C ARG A 21 -1.47 15.30 -8.46
N GLY A 22 -0.77 15.66 -7.39
CA GLY A 22 -0.75 14.77 -6.22
C GLY A 22 -1.54 15.19 -5.00
N ALA A 23 -2.13 16.38 -4.95
CA ALA A 23 -3.17 16.70 -3.96
C ALA A 23 -4.43 15.84 -4.19
N SER A 24 -4.89 15.75 -5.45
CA SER A 24 -5.98 14.85 -5.86
C SER A 24 -5.64 13.37 -5.63
N MET A 25 -4.35 12.99 -5.74
CA MET A 25 -3.89 11.63 -5.49
C MET A 25 -3.89 11.27 -4.00
N MET A 26 -3.52 12.20 -3.11
CA MET A 26 -3.54 11.95 -1.65
C MET A 26 -4.95 11.83 -1.08
N GLU A 27 -5.94 12.53 -1.64
CA GLU A 27 -7.35 12.34 -1.30
C GLU A 27 -7.97 11.08 -1.93
N SER A 28 -7.46 10.63 -3.08
CA SER A 28 -8.03 9.50 -3.83
C SER A 28 -7.39 8.13 -3.59
N VAL A 29 -6.24 8.06 -2.92
CA VAL A 29 -5.53 6.80 -2.62
C VAL A 29 -6.04 6.15 -1.32
N VAL A 30 -6.91 6.82 -0.57
CA VAL A 30 -7.39 6.37 0.74
C VAL A 30 -8.29 5.14 0.66
N GLU A 31 -9.04 4.95 -0.42
CA GLU A 31 -9.92 3.79 -0.64
C GLU A 31 -10.38 3.86 -2.09
N ARG A 32 -9.73 3.13 -3.00
CA ARG A 32 -10.32 2.87 -4.31
C ARG A 32 -10.39 1.37 -4.52
N GLU A 33 -11.62 0.91 -4.72
CA GLU A 33 -11.89 -0.43 -5.21
C GLU A 33 -11.18 -0.62 -6.55
N ALA A 34 -10.89 -1.89 -6.86
CA ALA A 34 -10.20 -2.27 -8.08
C ALA A 34 -10.85 -1.58 -9.29
N PRO A 35 -10.05 -1.11 -10.27
CA PRO A 35 -10.63 -0.61 -11.50
C PRO A 35 -11.55 -1.69 -12.09
N GLU A 36 -12.72 -1.31 -12.63
CA GLU A 36 -13.71 -2.21 -13.23
C GLU A 36 -13.12 -3.16 -14.31
N ASN A 37 -11.90 -2.84 -14.79
CA ASN A 37 -11.12 -3.60 -15.76
C ASN A 37 -9.94 -4.38 -15.16
N SER A 38 -9.90 -4.64 -13.84
CA SER A 38 -8.89 -5.52 -13.25
C SER A 38 -9.04 -6.92 -13.85
N THR A 39 -7.96 -7.44 -14.41
CA THR A 39 -7.99 -8.68 -15.20
C THR A 39 -8.08 -9.95 -14.35
N GLY A 40 -8.34 -9.83 -13.04
CA GLY A 40 -8.23 -10.94 -12.08
C GLY A 40 -6.80 -11.46 -11.88
N LEU A 41 -5.79 -10.83 -12.52
CA LEU A 41 -4.38 -11.26 -12.42
C LEU A 41 -3.84 -11.13 -10.99
N GLY A 42 -4.17 -10.04 -10.31
CA GLY A 42 -3.83 -9.88 -8.90
C GLY A 42 -4.15 -8.50 -8.32
N ALA A 43 -3.83 -8.34 -7.04
CA ALA A 43 -3.92 -7.09 -6.29
C ALA A 43 -2.56 -6.73 -5.67
N ILE A 44 -2.21 -5.45 -5.68
CA ILE A 44 -1.07 -4.88 -4.96
C ILE A 44 -1.59 -4.18 -3.71
N VAL A 45 -1.02 -4.53 -2.56
CA VAL A 45 -1.41 -4.00 -1.24
C VAL A 45 -0.21 -3.34 -0.62
N MET A 46 -0.40 -2.13 -0.12
CA MET A 46 0.61 -1.40 0.62
C MET A 46 0.02 -0.88 1.93
N LEU A 47 0.85 -0.76 2.96
CA LEU A 47 0.48 -0.17 4.24
C LEU A 47 1.47 0.96 4.55
N GLU A 48 0.96 2.14 4.89
CA GLU A 48 1.80 3.24 5.34
C GLU A 48 1.18 3.93 6.56
N THR A 49 2.03 4.28 7.51
CA THR A 49 1.65 4.90 8.79
C THR A 49 2.07 6.36 8.85
N ARG A 50 3.07 6.72 8.05
CA ARG A 50 3.57 8.07 7.88
C ARG A 50 2.65 8.86 6.94
N PRO A 51 2.57 10.19 7.11
CA PRO A 51 1.96 11.05 6.11
C PRO A 51 2.61 10.83 4.74
N LEU A 52 1.79 10.85 3.68
CA LEU A 52 2.29 10.88 2.32
C LEU A 52 2.82 12.27 2.03
N CYS A 53 4.09 12.38 1.65
CA CYS A 53 4.76 13.66 1.45
C CYS A 53 5.61 13.57 0.16
N PRO A 54 5.43 14.46 -0.83
CA PRO A 54 5.95 14.22 -2.18
C PRO A 54 7.46 14.01 -2.25
N ASN A 55 8.23 14.66 -1.38
CA ASN A 55 9.69 14.59 -1.40
C ASN A 55 10.24 13.42 -0.57
N GLN A 56 9.39 12.52 -0.08
CA GLN A 56 9.78 11.38 0.73
C GLN A 56 9.85 10.11 -0.13
N TYR A 57 10.92 9.34 0.07
CA TYR A 57 11.20 8.15 -0.74
C TYR A 57 10.07 7.11 -0.68
N TRP A 58 9.40 6.97 0.47
CA TRP A 58 8.28 6.03 0.61
C TRP A 58 7.05 6.47 -0.19
N THR A 59 6.81 7.78 -0.27
CA THR A 59 5.71 8.32 -1.07
C THR A 59 6.00 8.12 -2.56
N GLN A 60 7.25 8.31 -2.97
CA GLN A 60 7.68 8.03 -4.35
C GLN A 60 7.55 6.55 -4.71
N SER A 61 7.86 5.65 -3.78
CA SER A 61 7.72 4.20 -3.97
C SER A 61 6.24 3.79 -4.13
N ILE A 62 5.36 4.34 -3.29
CA ILE A 62 3.91 4.15 -3.38
C ILE A 62 3.37 4.65 -4.73
N ILE A 63 3.76 5.86 -5.16
CA ILE A 63 3.38 6.41 -6.47
C ILE A 63 3.84 5.47 -7.58
N SER A 64 5.11 5.05 -7.55
CA SER A 64 5.68 4.17 -8.56
C SER A 64 4.91 2.86 -8.70
N ASN A 65 4.56 2.23 -7.57
CA ASN A 65 3.79 0.98 -7.55
C ASN A 65 2.34 1.18 -7.98
N TRP A 66 1.72 2.30 -7.61
CA TRP A 66 0.39 2.65 -8.10
C TRP A 66 0.39 2.79 -9.62
N GLU A 67 1.31 3.58 -10.20
CA GLU A 67 1.38 3.72 -11.65
C GLU A 67 1.65 2.38 -12.35
N TYR A 68 2.51 1.54 -11.78
CA TYR A 68 2.74 0.18 -12.28
C TYR A 68 1.45 -0.65 -12.26
N SER A 69 0.68 -0.59 -11.17
CA SER A 69 -0.60 -1.29 -11.05
C SER A 69 -1.56 -0.91 -12.17
N GLN A 70 -1.61 0.38 -12.53
CA GLN A 70 -2.46 0.88 -13.60
C GLN A 70 -1.99 0.36 -14.97
N SER A 71 -0.68 0.37 -15.23
CA SER A 71 -0.12 -0.14 -16.49
C SER A 71 -0.39 -1.63 -16.71
N HIS A 72 -0.44 -2.42 -15.63
CA HIS A 72 -0.58 -3.88 -15.69
C HIS A 72 -1.93 -4.40 -15.19
N LYS A 73 -2.90 -3.49 -14.97
CA LYS A 73 -4.27 -3.80 -14.54
C LYS A 73 -4.37 -4.60 -13.23
N TYR A 74 -3.46 -4.35 -12.30
CA TYR A 74 -3.59 -4.83 -10.92
C TYR A 74 -4.57 -3.95 -10.14
N ALA A 75 -5.36 -4.56 -9.27
CA ALA A 75 -6.02 -3.80 -8.21
C ALA A 75 -4.94 -3.19 -7.30
N PHE A 76 -5.19 -2.01 -6.72
CA PHE A 76 -4.25 -1.35 -5.84
C PHE A 76 -4.95 -0.83 -4.59
N SER A 77 -4.41 -1.18 -3.42
CA SER A 77 -4.94 -0.73 -2.14
C SER A 77 -3.79 -0.18 -1.28
N LEU A 78 -3.90 1.09 -0.87
CA LEU A 78 -3.03 1.66 0.16
C LEU A 78 -3.83 1.83 1.44
N HIS A 79 -3.40 1.19 2.51
CA HIS A 79 -4.01 1.34 3.81
C HIS A 79 -3.23 2.36 4.64
N ASN A 80 -3.94 3.36 5.18
CA ASN A 80 -3.40 4.27 6.19
C ASN A 80 -3.67 3.72 7.59
N LEU A 81 -2.61 3.58 8.40
CA LEU A 81 -2.73 3.04 9.75
C LEU A 81 -3.75 3.75 10.63
N THR A 82 -3.92 5.06 10.47
CA THR A 82 -4.79 5.85 11.36
C THR A 82 -6.23 5.36 11.30
N HIS A 83 -6.69 4.93 10.12
CA HIS A 83 -8.01 4.31 9.94
C HIS A 83 -7.96 2.80 10.13
N PHE A 84 -6.82 2.19 9.82
CA PHE A 84 -6.69 0.74 9.78
C PHE A 84 -6.35 0.09 11.14
N GLN A 85 -5.81 0.86 12.09
CA GLN A 85 -5.30 0.35 13.36
C GLN A 85 -6.38 -0.30 14.22
N ALA A 86 -7.57 0.32 14.32
CA ALA A 86 -8.67 -0.23 15.12
C ALA A 86 -9.21 -1.54 14.51
N LEU A 87 -9.38 -1.55 13.19
CA LEU A 87 -9.80 -2.74 12.45
C LEU A 87 -8.76 -3.86 12.56
N ALA A 88 -7.49 -3.55 12.33
CA ALA A 88 -6.41 -4.52 12.36
C ALA A 88 -6.16 -5.08 13.76
N SER A 89 -6.26 -4.24 14.80
CA SER A 89 -6.15 -4.70 16.20
C SER A 89 -7.25 -5.69 16.56
N THR A 90 -8.50 -5.36 16.21
CA THR A 90 -9.66 -6.25 16.45
C THR A 90 -9.52 -7.57 15.70
N LEU A 91 -9.13 -7.51 14.42
CA LEU A 91 -8.97 -8.68 13.58
C LEU A 91 -7.87 -9.62 14.10
N ILE A 92 -6.71 -9.08 14.49
CA ILE A 92 -5.59 -9.92 14.93
C ILE A 92 -5.88 -10.55 16.30
N GLN A 93 -6.53 -9.80 17.21
CA GLN A 93 -6.96 -10.31 18.50
C GLN A 93 -7.99 -11.44 18.39
N SER A 94 -8.91 -11.39 17.41
CA SER A 94 -9.92 -12.45 17.23
C SER A 94 -9.30 -13.79 16.81
N TYR A 95 -8.08 -13.79 16.28
CA TYR A 95 -7.30 -15.01 16.00
C TYR A 95 -6.41 -15.45 17.18
N GLY A 96 -6.53 -14.82 18.35
CA GLY A 96 -5.75 -15.16 19.54
C GLY A 96 -4.29 -14.71 19.50
N TYR A 97 -3.89 -13.93 18.48
CA TYR A 97 -2.55 -13.37 18.41
C TYR A 97 -2.44 -12.12 19.27
N ARG A 98 -1.41 -12.08 20.13
CA ARG A 98 -1.00 -10.84 20.78
C ARG A 98 -0.11 -10.06 19.82
N ILE A 99 -0.52 -8.84 19.49
CA ILE A 99 0.33 -7.91 18.75
C ILE A 99 1.43 -7.43 19.70
N PRO A 100 2.71 -7.71 19.42
CA PRO A 100 3.80 -7.14 20.20
C PRO A 100 3.72 -5.62 20.14
N SER A 101 3.78 -4.97 21.30
CA SER A 101 3.72 -3.50 21.41
C SER A 101 4.88 -2.81 20.69
N GLU A 102 5.98 -3.52 20.48
CA GLU A 102 7.21 -3.00 19.88
C GLU A 102 7.11 -2.84 18.36
N TYR A 103 6.31 -3.68 17.67
CA TYR A 103 6.21 -3.68 16.20
C TYR A 103 4.78 -3.93 15.68
N PRO A 104 3.76 -3.19 16.13
CA PRO A 104 2.37 -3.46 15.74
C PRO A 104 2.11 -3.28 14.25
N VAL A 105 2.83 -2.37 13.60
CA VAL A 105 2.71 -2.06 12.16
C VAL A 105 2.99 -3.29 11.29
N ALA A 106 4.01 -4.07 11.65
CA ALA A 106 4.37 -5.28 10.94
C ALA A 106 3.29 -6.37 11.04
N TRP A 107 2.38 -6.29 12.01
CA TRP A 107 1.28 -7.24 12.14
C TRP A 107 0.03 -6.77 11.39
N TYR A 108 -0.16 -5.46 11.25
CA TYR A 108 -1.30 -4.89 10.54
C TYR A 108 -1.33 -5.23 9.03
N ARG A 109 -0.20 -5.63 8.43
CA ARG A 109 -0.19 -6.14 7.05
C ARG A 109 -1.10 -7.35 6.83
N ILE A 110 -1.28 -8.20 7.84
CA ILE A 110 -2.18 -9.37 7.76
C ILE A 110 -3.62 -8.91 7.55
N ALA A 111 -4.04 -7.88 8.28
CA ALA A 111 -5.36 -7.30 8.10
C ALA A 111 -5.49 -6.65 6.71
N ALA A 112 -4.47 -5.94 6.23
CA ALA A 112 -4.48 -5.27 4.92
C ALA A 112 -4.62 -6.30 3.78
N LEU A 113 -3.86 -7.40 3.87
CA LEU A 113 -3.96 -8.53 2.96
C LEU A 113 -5.37 -9.14 2.94
N ARG A 114 -5.96 -9.37 4.11
CA ARG A 114 -7.32 -9.93 4.20
C ARG A 114 -8.37 -9.00 3.62
N HIS A 115 -8.26 -7.70 3.89
CA HIS A 115 -9.16 -6.71 3.31
C HIS A 115 -9.06 -6.72 1.77
N SER A 116 -7.82 -6.76 1.23
CA SER A 116 -7.62 -6.83 -0.21
C SER A 116 -8.12 -8.13 -0.83
N LEU A 117 -7.91 -9.29 -0.19
CA LEU A 117 -8.46 -10.57 -0.64
C LEU A 117 -9.99 -10.54 -0.70
N ALA A 118 -10.63 -9.98 0.33
CA ALA A 118 -12.09 -9.86 0.37
C ALA A 118 -12.63 -8.90 -0.72
N ALA A 119 -11.93 -7.79 -0.97
CA ALA A 119 -12.30 -6.82 -2.01
C ALA A 119 -11.98 -7.33 -3.43
N ASN A 120 -11.11 -8.33 -3.58
CA ASN A 120 -10.65 -8.85 -4.86
C ASN A 120 -10.81 -10.38 -4.92
N PRO A 121 -12.05 -10.92 -4.85
CA PRO A 121 -12.28 -12.36 -4.76
C PRO A 121 -11.80 -13.14 -5.99
N ASN A 122 -11.62 -12.46 -7.12
CA ASN A 122 -11.13 -13.04 -8.37
C ASN A 122 -9.61 -12.89 -8.57
N ALA A 123 -8.89 -12.26 -7.64
CA ALA A 123 -7.45 -12.10 -7.76
C ALA A 123 -6.74 -13.44 -7.56
N LYS A 124 -6.01 -13.90 -8.59
CA LYS A 124 -5.12 -15.09 -8.47
C LYS A 124 -3.99 -14.85 -7.46
N TRP A 125 -3.48 -13.62 -7.41
CA TRP A 125 -2.36 -13.24 -6.55
C TRP A 125 -2.66 -11.97 -5.75
N VAL A 126 -2.14 -11.91 -4.52
CA VAL A 126 -2.09 -10.68 -3.73
C VAL A 126 -0.65 -10.40 -3.34
N PHE A 127 -0.13 -9.28 -3.79
CA PHE A 127 1.24 -8.82 -3.57
C PHE A 127 1.25 -7.75 -2.50
N TYR A 128 1.79 -8.06 -1.33
CA TYR A 128 2.08 -7.03 -0.34
C TYR A 128 3.46 -6.43 -0.62
N LEU A 129 3.52 -5.10 -0.76
CA LEU A 129 4.76 -4.34 -0.92
C LEU A 129 4.91 -3.38 0.27
N ASP A 130 6.05 -3.45 0.95
CA ASP A 130 6.40 -2.43 1.94
C ASP A 130 6.54 -1.06 1.28
N SER A 131 6.29 0.00 2.03
CA SER A 131 6.25 1.36 1.48
C SER A 131 7.61 1.90 1.04
N ASP A 132 8.70 1.22 1.39
CA ASP A 132 10.06 1.46 0.90
C ASP A 132 10.47 0.57 -0.28
N THR A 133 9.55 -0.27 -0.77
CA THR A 133 9.76 -1.17 -1.91
C THR A 133 9.12 -0.61 -3.17
N TYR A 134 9.81 -0.69 -4.31
CA TYR A 134 9.27 -0.28 -5.60
C TYR A 134 9.66 -1.22 -6.75
N ILE A 135 8.81 -1.30 -7.76
CA ILE A 135 9.01 -2.15 -8.94
C ILE A 135 9.89 -1.42 -9.96
N ARG A 136 11.15 -1.82 -10.05
CA ARG A 136 12.12 -1.23 -10.98
C ARG A 136 11.88 -1.62 -12.44
N LEU A 137 11.62 -2.90 -12.71
CA LEU A 137 11.40 -3.41 -14.06
C LEU A 137 9.90 -3.39 -14.36
N ARG A 138 9.46 -2.35 -15.08
CA ARG A 138 8.03 -2.04 -15.28
C ARG A 138 7.47 -2.56 -16.61
N ASN A 139 8.27 -3.28 -17.40
CA ASN A 139 7.90 -3.73 -18.75
C ASN A 139 7.04 -5.00 -18.76
N LYS A 140 6.98 -5.74 -17.65
CA LYS A 140 6.19 -6.98 -17.53
C LYS A 140 5.37 -7.01 -16.24
N PRO A 141 4.24 -7.72 -16.21
CA PRO A 141 3.46 -7.96 -15.00
C PRO A 141 4.22 -8.87 -14.01
N LEU A 142 4.07 -8.64 -12.69
CA LEU A 142 4.69 -9.43 -11.60
C LEU A 142 4.50 -10.94 -11.76
N VAL A 143 3.30 -11.36 -12.18
CA VAL A 143 2.97 -12.78 -12.37
C VAL A 143 3.90 -13.46 -13.39
N GLU A 144 4.34 -12.78 -14.44
CA GLU A 144 5.27 -13.36 -15.41
C GLU A 144 6.66 -13.61 -14.79
N TYR A 145 7.10 -12.74 -13.89
CA TYR A 145 8.35 -12.96 -13.17
C TYR A 145 8.23 -14.18 -12.24
N ILE A 146 7.11 -14.33 -11.53
CA ILE A 146 6.89 -15.46 -10.62
C ILE A 146 6.77 -16.77 -11.39
N GLU A 147 6.01 -16.78 -12.49
CA GLU A 147 5.86 -17.96 -13.34
C GLU A 147 7.21 -18.34 -13.97
N SER A 148 8.09 -17.38 -14.26
CA SER A 148 9.47 -17.67 -14.71
C SER A 148 10.40 -18.26 -13.64
N LEU A 149 10.04 -18.14 -12.35
CA LEU A 149 10.77 -18.77 -11.24
C LEU A 149 10.34 -20.23 -11.00
N SER A 150 9.25 -20.67 -11.64
CA SER A 150 8.72 -22.01 -11.52
C SER A 150 9.57 -22.94 -12.42
N LEU A 151 10.63 -23.52 -11.84
CA LEU A 151 11.43 -24.60 -12.43
C LEU A 151 10.61 -25.89 -12.56
#